data_AF-A0A919PDI5-F1
#
_entry.id   AF-A0A919PDI5-F1
#
_cell.length_a   1.000
_cell.length_b   1.000
_cell.length_c   1.000
_cell.angle_alpha   90.00
_cell.angle_beta   90.00
_cell.angle_gamma   90.00
#
_symmetry.space_group_name_H-M   'P 1'
#
loop_
_entity.id
_entity.type
_entity.pdbx_description
1 polymer ?
#
loop_
_entity_poly.entity_id
_entity_poly.type
_entity_poly.pdbx_seq_one_letter_code
_entity_poly.pdbx_strand_id
1 'polypeptide(L)'
;MRKLTVADLPDGGTPATLAALGTGWGPVIRGGISRYDAPGHRTHDESNPHTHDVPEIFTIVQGSGYVESDGTQVSRFQAGDLLIIPPGEDHHLVSDGAVPLVFTWMHLGSL
;
A
#
# COMPACT_ATOMS: atom_id res chain seq x y z
N MET A 1 -10.02 3.41 -1.01
CA MET A 1 -8.60 3.84 -0.87
C MET A 1 -8.44 5.27 -0.33
N ARG A 2 -7.42 5.49 0.52
CA ARG A 2 -6.88 6.84 0.86
C ARG A 2 -5.36 6.89 0.60
N LYS A 3 -4.87 7.98 -0.03
CA LYS A 3 -3.43 8.25 -0.22
C LYS A 3 -2.95 9.36 0.70
N LEU A 4 -1.80 9.17 1.32
CA LEU A 4 -1.13 10.12 2.22
C LEU A 4 0.35 10.20 1.86
N THR A 5 1.06 11.22 2.35
CA THR A 5 2.52 11.29 2.32
C THR A 5 3.08 11.22 3.74
N VAL A 6 4.38 10.99 3.91
CA VAL A 6 5.04 11.07 5.22
C VAL A 6 4.78 12.42 5.91
N ALA A 7 4.67 13.51 5.14
CA ALA A 7 4.39 14.84 5.69
C ALA A 7 2.96 14.98 6.25
N ASP A 8 2.03 14.13 5.82
CA ASP A 8 0.66 14.10 6.32
C ASP A 8 0.54 13.27 7.63
N LEU A 9 1.63 12.63 8.07
CA LEU A 9 1.66 11.79 9.25
C LEU A 9 2.03 12.58 10.51
N PRO A 10 1.21 12.55 11.58
CA PRO A 10 1.60 13.07 12.89
C PRO A 10 2.96 12.53 13.35
N ASP A 11 3.83 13.43 13.81
CA ASP A 11 5.16 13.12 14.35
C ASP A 11 6.06 12.26 13.43
N GLY A 12 5.88 12.36 12.11
CA GLY A 12 6.73 11.68 11.13
C GLY A 12 6.51 10.16 11.04
N GLY A 13 5.39 9.63 11.53
CA GLY A 13 5.01 8.24 11.29
C GLY A 13 5.47 7.23 12.34
N THR A 14 5.24 7.52 13.63
CA THR A 14 5.44 6.52 14.70
C THR A 14 4.48 5.32 14.54
N PRO A 15 4.71 4.16 15.21
CA PRO A 15 3.74 3.08 15.23
C PRO A 15 2.33 3.51 15.70
N ALA A 16 2.26 4.50 16.60
CA ALA A 16 0.99 5.11 17.03
C ALA A 16 0.34 5.95 15.91
N THR A 17 1.15 6.53 15.02
CA THR A 17 0.67 7.30 13.88
C THR A 17 -0.01 6.40 12.84
N LEU A 18 0.56 5.22 12.53
CA LEU A 18 -0.07 4.25 11.61
C LEU A 18 -1.41 3.72 12.18
N ALA A 19 -1.47 3.44 13.48
CA ALA A 19 -2.73 3.09 14.16
C ALA A 19 -3.74 4.25 14.17
N ALA A 20 -3.28 5.51 14.21
CA ALA A 20 -4.14 6.69 14.20
C ALA A 20 -4.72 7.03 12.81
N LEU A 21 -4.05 6.65 11.70
CA LEU A 21 -4.59 6.85 10.34
C LEU A 21 -5.82 6.00 10.05
N GLY A 22 -5.95 4.89 10.77
CA GLY A 22 -7.06 3.96 10.70
C GLY A 22 -7.77 3.83 12.03
N THR A 23 -8.31 4.93 12.56
CA THR A 23 -9.15 4.89 13.77
C THR A 23 -10.12 3.69 13.70
N GLY A 24 -9.90 2.68 14.54
CA GLY A 24 -10.62 1.40 14.49
C GLY A 24 -9.80 0.15 14.11
N TRP A 25 -8.52 0.29 13.77
CA TRP A 25 -7.64 -0.83 13.39
C TRP A 25 -6.68 -1.23 14.51
N GLY A 26 -6.40 -2.53 14.57
CA GLY A 26 -5.55 -3.18 15.56
C GLY A 26 -4.07 -3.19 15.18
N PRO A 27 -3.25 -4.04 15.84
CA PRO A 27 -1.80 -4.08 15.60
C PRO A 27 -1.45 -4.57 14.19
N VAL A 28 -0.22 -4.29 13.74
CA VAL A 28 0.33 -4.95 12.55
C VAL A 28 0.49 -6.45 12.85
N ILE A 29 -0.20 -7.29 12.08
CA ILE A 29 -0.21 -8.75 12.27
C ILE A 29 0.62 -9.50 11.23
N ARG A 30 0.88 -8.86 10.08
CA ARG A 30 1.69 -9.40 8.99
C ARG A 30 2.30 -8.26 8.20
N GLY A 31 3.44 -8.50 7.57
CA GLY A 31 4.03 -7.54 6.65
C GLY A 31 5.36 -7.99 6.08
N GLY A 32 5.95 -7.14 5.24
CA GLY A 32 7.24 -7.41 4.63
C GLY A 32 7.75 -6.24 3.80
N ILE A 33 8.87 -6.48 3.11
CA ILE A 33 9.48 -5.57 2.15
C ILE A 33 9.51 -6.28 0.81
N SER A 34 9.04 -5.59 -0.23
CA SER A 34 9.01 -6.10 -1.60
C SER A 34 9.85 -5.20 -2.49
N ARG A 35 10.49 -5.82 -3.49
CA ARG A 35 11.27 -5.14 -4.54
C ARG A 35 10.96 -5.75 -5.90
N TYR A 36 10.67 -4.90 -6.86
CA TYR A 36 10.52 -5.27 -8.27
C TYR A 36 11.44 -4.41 -9.13
N ASP A 37 12.38 -5.06 -9.81
CA ASP A 37 13.43 -4.35 -10.57
C ASP A 37 12.94 -3.77 -11.89
N ALA A 38 11.97 -4.42 -12.55
CA ALA A 38 11.44 -4.00 -13.83
C ALA A 38 10.12 -3.20 -13.70
N PRO A 39 9.87 -2.22 -14.59
CA PRO A 39 8.56 -1.63 -14.73
C PRO A 39 7.55 -2.64 -15.30
N GLY A 40 6.27 -2.37 -15.10
CA GLY A 40 5.15 -3.21 -15.54
C GLY A 40 4.85 -4.39 -14.61
N HIS A 41 5.55 -4.51 -13.48
CA HIS A 41 5.23 -5.55 -12.51
C HIS A 41 3.91 -5.21 -11.82
N ARG A 42 2.93 -6.12 -11.93
CA ARG A 42 1.63 -6.07 -11.24
C ARG A 42 1.69 -7.00 -10.03
N THR A 43 1.47 -6.49 -8.82
CA THR A 43 1.47 -7.34 -7.61
C THR A 43 0.29 -8.31 -7.63
N HIS A 44 0.45 -9.51 -7.06
CA HIS A 44 -0.62 -10.51 -6.94
C HIS A 44 -1.31 -10.87 -8.26
N ASP A 45 -0.55 -10.90 -9.36
CA ASP A 45 -1.11 -11.11 -10.70
C ASP A 45 -1.78 -12.48 -10.88
N GLU A 46 -1.43 -13.44 -10.02
CA GLU A 46 -2.04 -14.76 -9.93
C GLU A 46 -3.47 -14.77 -9.35
N SER A 47 -3.91 -13.67 -8.73
CA SER A 47 -5.19 -13.55 -8.04
C SER A 47 -5.98 -12.37 -8.60
N ASN A 48 -7.16 -12.62 -9.17
CA ASN A 48 -8.03 -11.54 -9.62
C ASN A 48 -9.51 -11.90 -9.33
N PRO A 49 -10.19 -11.20 -8.40
CA PRO A 49 -9.67 -10.07 -7.61
C PRO A 49 -8.65 -10.52 -6.53
N HIS A 50 -7.84 -9.58 -6.06
CA HIS A 50 -6.98 -9.74 -4.89
C HIS A 50 -7.52 -8.90 -3.72
N THR A 51 -8.16 -9.56 -2.75
CA THR A 51 -8.79 -8.91 -1.60
C THR A 51 -8.40 -9.57 -0.29
N HIS A 52 -8.53 -8.78 0.80
CA HIS A 52 -8.28 -9.21 2.17
C HIS A 52 -9.45 -8.82 3.08
N ASP A 53 -9.68 -9.59 4.14
CA ASP A 53 -10.67 -9.28 5.19
C ASP A 53 -10.15 -8.29 6.25
N VAL A 54 -8.87 -7.91 6.13
CA VAL A 54 -8.16 -6.97 6.99
C VAL A 54 -7.65 -5.78 6.18
N PRO A 55 -7.44 -4.60 6.80
CA PRO A 55 -6.81 -3.48 6.11
C PRO A 55 -5.36 -3.79 5.74
N GLU A 56 -4.93 -3.26 4.59
CA GLU A 56 -3.53 -3.28 4.17
C GLU A 56 -3.00 -1.87 3.94
N ILE A 57 -1.75 -1.64 4.36
CA ILE A 57 -1.02 -0.39 4.12
C ILE A 57 0.24 -0.67 3.33
N PHE A 58 0.43 0.07 2.24
CA PHE A 58 1.71 0.15 1.53
C PHE A 58 2.42 1.45 1.90
N THR A 59 3.72 1.37 2.19
CA THR A 59 4.60 2.55 2.24
C THR A 59 5.58 2.48 1.08
N ILE A 60 5.47 3.40 0.13
CA ILE A 60 6.32 3.41 -1.06
C ILE A 60 7.67 4.03 -0.69
N VAL A 61 8.72 3.23 -0.75
CA VAL A 61 10.09 3.63 -0.39
C VAL A 61 10.84 4.15 -1.62
N GLN A 62 10.66 3.51 -2.78
CA GLN A 62 11.31 3.87 -4.03
C GLN A 62 10.40 3.57 -5.22
N GLY A 63 10.55 4.33 -6.30
CA GLY A 63 9.86 4.11 -7.56
C GLY A 63 8.50 4.80 -7.61
N SER A 64 7.76 4.48 -8.66
CA SER A 64 6.43 5.02 -8.92
C SER A 64 5.60 4.00 -9.68
N GLY A 65 4.29 4.26 -9.69
CA GLY A 65 3.34 3.40 -10.34
C GLY A 65 1.93 3.91 -10.17
N TYR A 66 1.01 2.99 -10.37
CA TYR A 66 -0.40 3.23 -10.11
C TYR A 66 -1.02 2.04 -9.40
N VAL A 67 -2.08 2.31 -8.65
CA VAL A 67 -2.94 1.26 -8.13
C VAL A 67 -4.01 0.98 -9.15
N GLU A 68 -4.19 -0.31 -9.42
CA GLU A 68 -5.29 -0.86 -10.18
C GLU A 68 -6.28 -1.52 -9.22
N SER A 69 -7.57 -1.33 -9.47
CA SER A 69 -8.68 -1.93 -8.73
C SER A 69 -9.80 -2.21 -9.72
N ASP A 70 -10.37 -3.41 -9.69
CA ASP A 70 -11.36 -3.90 -10.66
C ASP A 70 -10.89 -3.71 -12.12
N GLY A 71 -9.61 -3.97 -12.38
CA GLY A 71 -8.97 -3.83 -13.70
C GLY A 71 -8.82 -2.39 -14.20
N THR A 72 -9.08 -1.38 -13.36
CA THR A 72 -8.99 0.04 -13.72
C THR A 72 -7.94 0.75 -12.87
N GLN A 73 -7.17 1.65 -13.49
CA GLN A 73 -6.28 2.53 -12.75
C GLN A 73 -7.07 3.52 -11.88
N VAL A 74 -6.89 3.47 -10.55
CA VAL A 74 -7.63 4.31 -9.59
C VAL A 74 -6.81 5.42 -8.95
N SER A 75 -5.49 5.27 -8.85
CA SER A 75 -4.62 6.29 -8.25
C SER A 75 -3.17 6.12 -8.66
N ARG A 76 -2.39 7.20 -8.67
CA ARG A 76 -0.92 7.16 -8.88
C ARG A 76 -0.18 7.26 -7.56
N PHE A 77 0.94 6.57 -7.45
CA PHE A 77 1.82 6.62 -6.29
C PHE A 77 3.29 6.88 -6.69
N GLN A 78 4.05 7.40 -5.73
CA GLN A 78 5.49 7.58 -5.83
C GLN A 78 6.15 7.39 -4.46
N ALA A 79 7.48 7.34 -4.42
CA ALA A 79 8.25 7.31 -3.18
C ALA A 79 7.78 8.38 -2.18
N GLY A 80 7.57 7.98 -0.93
CA GLY A 80 7.03 8.80 0.15
C GLY A 80 5.51 8.74 0.31
N ASP A 81 4.78 8.18 -0.66
CA ASP A 81 3.34 7.95 -0.53
C ASP A 81 3.05 6.74 0.37
N LEU A 82 1.96 6.83 1.14
CA LEU A 82 1.30 5.75 1.85
C LEU A 82 -0.05 5.48 1.20
N LEU A 83 -0.31 4.20 0.93
CA LEU A 83 -1.55 3.73 0.35
C LEU A 83 -2.28 2.91 1.39
N ILE A 84 -3.53 3.28 1.66
CA ILE A 84 -4.38 2.61 2.62
C ILE A 84 -5.49 1.90 1.86
N ILE A 85 -5.52 0.57 1.98
CA ILE A 85 -6.50 -0.31 1.37
C ILE A 85 -7.43 -0.85 2.47
N PRO A 86 -8.72 -0.48 2.45
CA PRO A 86 -9.74 -1.04 3.31
C PRO A 86 -9.98 -2.55 3.07
N PRO A 87 -10.50 -3.27 4.07
CA PRO A 87 -10.99 -4.64 3.89
C PRO A 87 -11.95 -4.75 2.70
N GLY A 88 -11.79 -5.80 1.91
CA GLY A 88 -12.64 -6.14 0.77
C GLY A 88 -12.40 -5.33 -0.49
N GLU A 89 -11.53 -4.31 -0.49
CA GLU A 89 -11.17 -3.59 -1.72
C GLU A 89 -10.14 -4.39 -2.55
N ASP A 90 -10.44 -4.59 -3.83
CA ASP A 90 -9.49 -5.13 -4.80
C ASP A 90 -8.34 -4.15 -5.00
N HIS A 91 -7.11 -4.65 -5.08
CA HIS A 91 -5.94 -3.80 -5.22
C HIS A 91 -4.74 -4.51 -5.82
N HIS A 92 -4.09 -3.82 -6.75
CA HIS A 92 -2.81 -4.21 -7.33
C HIS A 92 -1.93 -2.97 -7.49
N LEU A 93 -0.66 -3.05 -7.11
CA LEU A 93 0.34 -2.05 -7.45
C LEU A 93 0.96 -2.43 -8.78
N VAL A 94 0.92 -1.53 -9.75
CA VAL A 94 1.60 -1.69 -11.05
C VAL A 94 2.73 -0.69 -11.14
N SER A 95 3.98 -1.17 -11.26
CA SER A 95 5.14 -0.30 -11.41
C SER A 95 5.17 0.34 -12.81
N ASP A 96 5.49 1.63 -12.89
CA ASP A 96 5.68 2.32 -14.18
C ASP A 96 6.89 3.28 -14.20
N GLY A 97 7.63 3.34 -13.09
CA GLY A 97 8.79 4.21 -12.94
C GLY A 97 10.07 3.69 -13.62
N ALA A 98 11.04 4.59 -13.75
CA ALA A 98 12.36 4.29 -14.33
C ALA A 98 13.35 3.62 -13.36
N VAL A 99 12.98 3.46 -12.10
CA VAL A 99 13.79 2.82 -11.05
C VAL A 99 12.98 1.69 -10.39
N PRO A 100 13.63 0.72 -9.73
CA PRO A 100 12.93 -0.36 -9.06
C PRO A 100 11.85 0.14 -8.10
N LEU A 101 10.69 -0.51 -8.12
CA LEU A 101 9.65 -0.30 -7.12
C LEU A 101 10.05 -1.02 -5.84
N VAL A 102 10.17 -0.27 -4.74
CA VAL A 102 10.44 -0.80 -3.40
C VAL A 102 9.40 -0.26 -2.44
N PHE A 103 8.75 -1.15 -1.69
CA PHE A 103 7.74 -0.76 -0.71
C PHE A 103 7.71 -1.73 0.47
N THR A 104 7.16 -1.24 1.58
CA THR A 104 6.71 -2.11 2.68
C THR A 104 5.21 -2.33 2.55
N TRP A 105 4.74 -3.48 3.02
CA TRP A 105 3.32 -3.81 3.10
C TRP A 105 3.00 -4.35 4.50
N MET A 106 1.81 -4.02 5.02
CA MET A 106 1.41 -4.32 6.38
C MET A 106 -0.09 -4.62 6.44
N HIS A 107 -0.47 -5.78 6.98
CA HIS A 107 -1.85 -6.08 7.35
C HIS A 107 -2.09 -5.68 8.80
N LEU A 108 -3.24 -5.07 9.09
CA LEU A 108 -3.64 -4.68 10.44
C LEU A 108 -4.75 -5.59 10.97
N GLY A 109 -4.66 -6.02 12.22
CA GLY A 109 -5.72 -6.79 12.87
C GLY A 109 -6.94 -5.93 13.21
N SER A 110 -7.97 -6.56 13.80
CA SER A 110 -9.00 -5.83 14.53
C SER A 110 -8.47 -5.34 15.89
N LEU A 111 -9.08 -4.28 16.44
CA LEU A 111 -8.86 -3.87 17.83
C LEU A 111 -9.34 -4.94 18.83
#